data_AF-A9DA19-F1
#
_entry.id   AF-A9DA19-F1
#
_cell.length_a   1.000
_cell.length_b   1.000
_cell.length_c   1.000
_cell.angle_alpha   90.00
_cell.angle_beta   90.00
_cell.angle_gamma   90.00
#
_symmetry.space_group_name_H-M   'P 1'
#
loop_
_entity.id
_entity.type
_entity.pdbx_description
1 polymer ?
#
loop_
_entity_poly.entity_id
_entity_poly.type
_entity_poly.pdbx_seq_one_letter_code
_entity_poly.pdbx_strand_id
1 'polypeptide(L)'
;MSGNSEGGSLKQFTTTERGSQRIPTSPPSRERPGDIGPKTEPLGWKDRSKLEHAIRHHLFHHEDTPETILAEDMLGVDGTIHFRQFLSALMEHDPRYFRAALERLRQENVPLLVICETLIVPIAEELGRMWCEDIESFASITAASSRLQLLLTSLTDADGPSFYDEDRPRILLMRMPSNDHTLGLSVIASVFHDEGWMVDGGPSLPSGKRAYSMARNGGYNMIGVSLAVGSTTQDVAAVIKNIRAACPDTKTKILLGGPALACREEELHAAGADIVALDVRQAIQRANEMLARPAD
;
A
#
# COMPACT_ATOMS: atom_id res chain seq x y z
N MET A 1 35.59 -52.23 -25.98
CA MET A 1 35.05 -52.88 -24.77
C MET A 1 33.61 -52.37 -24.62
N SER A 2 32.65 -52.93 -25.36
CA SER A 2 31.72 -54.05 -25.02
C SER A 2 30.64 -53.62 -24.01
N GLY A 3 29.32 -53.69 -24.25
CA GLY A 3 28.47 -54.14 -25.36
C GLY A 3 26.97 -54.17 -24.95
N ASN A 4 26.09 -54.47 -25.92
CA ASN A 4 24.65 -54.85 -25.87
C ASN A 4 23.60 -53.75 -25.66
N SER A 5 22.58 -53.53 -26.51
CA SER A 5 21.60 -54.38 -27.24
C SER A 5 20.43 -54.88 -26.37
N GLU A 6 19.30 -54.18 -26.41
CA GLU A 6 17.98 -54.73 -26.07
C GLU A 6 16.95 -54.32 -27.13
N GLY A 7 16.23 -55.32 -27.63
CA GLY A 7 15.24 -55.23 -28.69
C GLY A 7 13.87 -54.82 -28.18
N GLY A 8 13.20 -53.96 -28.94
CA GLY A 8 11.76 -53.73 -28.84
C GLY A 8 11.01 -54.72 -29.71
N SER A 9 10.01 -55.39 -29.14
CA SER A 9 8.96 -56.06 -29.92
C SER A 9 7.58 -55.66 -29.43
N LEU A 10 6.75 -55.42 -30.43
CA LEU A 10 5.43 -54.84 -30.54
C LEU A 10 4.30 -55.71 -29.97
N LYS A 11 3.17 -55.06 -29.61
CA LYS A 11 1.73 -55.39 -29.89
C LYS A 11 0.84 -54.84 -28.74
N GLN A 12 -0.38 -54.33 -28.91
CA GLN A 12 -1.26 -54.08 -30.05
C GLN A 12 -2.40 -53.13 -29.58
N PHE A 13 -3.02 -52.45 -30.54
CA PHE A 13 -4.17 -51.55 -30.42
C PHE A 13 -5.47 -52.21 -29.95
N THR A 14 -6.27 -51.48 -29.17
CA THR A 14 -7.74 -51.55 -29.22
C THR A 14 -8.35 -50.14 -29.10
N THR A 15 -9.31 -49.86 -29.99
CA THR A 15 -10.06 -48.62 -30.23
C THR A 15 -11.15 -48.36 -29.16
N THR A 16 -11.88 -47.24 -29.33
CA THR A 16 -13.17 -46.76 -28.72
C THR A 16 -13.00 -45.87 -27.47
N GLU A 17 -13.62 -44.70 -27.28
CA GLU A 17 -14.75 -43.98 -27.88
C GLU A 17 -14.55 -42.45 -27.86
N ARG A 18 -15.29 -41.77 -28.73
CA ARG A 18 -15.35 -40.32 -28.90
C ARG A 18 -16.38 -39.74 -27.92
N GLY A 19 -15.94 -39.12 -26.82
CA GLY A 19 -16.79 -38.46 -25.83
C GLY A 19 -16.63 -36.93 -25.86
N SER A 20 -17.68 -36.24 -26.29
CA SER A 20 -17.81 -34.78 -26.30
C SER A 20 -17.87 -34.23 -24.87
N GLN A 21 -16.91 -33.40 -24.45
CA GLN A 21 -17.01 -32.64 -23.19
C GLN A 21 -17.11 -31.14 -23.50
N ARG A 22 -18.29 -30.59 -23.17
CA ARG A 22 -18.60 -29.16 -23.19
C ARG A 22 -17.91 -28.48 -22.00
N ILE A 23 -17.30 -27.32 -22.27
CA ILE A 23 -16.80 -26.39 -21.26
C ILE A 23 -18.01 -25.69 -20.62
N PRO A 24 -18.17 -25.65 -19.28
CA PRO A 24 -19.27 -24.93 -18.65
C PRO A 24 -18.97 -23.43 -18.59
N THR A 25 -19.84 -22.64 -19.22
CA THR A 25 -19.87 -21.17 -19.17
C THR A 25 -20.94 -20.72 -18.16
N SER A 26 -20.59 -20.57 -16.87
CA SER A 26 -21.33 -19.79 -15.86
C SER A 26 -20.55 -19.72 -14.54
N PRO A 27 -20.45 -18.57 -13.85
CA PRO A 27 -19.88 -18.49 -12.51
C PRO A 27 -20.87 -18.96 -11.43
N PRO A 28 -20.39 -19.43 -10.26
CA PRO A 28 -21.26 -19.90 -9.18
C PRO A 28 -21.93 -18.73 -8.44
N SER A 29 -23.24 -18.85 -8.22
CA SER A 29 -24.07 -17.98 -7.38
C SER A 29 -23.58 -18.00 -5.93
N ARG A 30 -23.33 -16.83 -5.33
CA ARG A 30 -23.08 -16.71 -3.88
C ARG A 30 -24.28 -16.13 -3.15
N GLU A 31 -24.60 -16.77 -2.04
CA GLU A 31 -25.65 -16.43 -1.08
C GLU A 31 -25.37 -15.10 -0.38
N ARG A 32 -26.44 -14.37 -0.03
CA ARG A 32 -26.38 -13.09 0.67
C ARG A 32 -26.07 -13.30 2.16
N PRO A 33 -25.09 -12.61 2.76
CA PRO A 33 -24.99 -12.52 4.21
C PRO A 33 -26.07 -11.57 4.76
N GLY A 34 -26.77 -12.03 5.80
CA GLY A 34 -27.81 -11.29 6.50
C GLY A 34 -27.30 -10.15 7.39
N ASP A 35 -28.26 -9.33 7.81
CA ASP A 35 -28.15 -8.17 8.70
C ASP A 35 -27.22 -8.37 9.90
N ILE A 36 -26.26 -7.45 10.06
CA ILE A 36 -25.56 -7.18 11.32
C ILE A 36 -25.46 -5.64 11.45
N GLY A 37 -26.13 -5.05 12.46
CA GLY A 37 -26.10 -3.60 12.76
C GLY A 37 -24.85 -3.14 13.53
N PRO A 38 -24.90 -2.03 14.29
CA PRO A 38 -25.41 -0.72 13.94
C PRO A 38 -24.37 0.09 13.13
N LYS A 39 -24.85 1.02 12.30
CA LYS A 39 -24.02 1.89 11.44
C LYS A 39 -23.15 2.81 12.29
N THR A 40 -21.82 2.66 12.24
CA THR A 40 -20.88 3.68 12.68
C THR A 40 -20.85 4.79 11.62
N GLU A 41 -21.27 6.00 11.99
CA GLU A 41 -21.22 7.17 11.12
C GLU A 41 -19.76 7.49 10.72
N PRO A 42 -19.48 7.76 9.43
CA PRO A 42 -18.15 8.20 9.01
C PRO A 42 -17.87 9.62 9.51
N LEU A 43 -16.61 9.86 9.85
CA LEU A 43 -16.02 11.10 10.36
C LEU A 43 -16.66 12.38 9.74
N GLY A 44 -17.26 13.21 10.59
CA GLY A 44 -18.17 14.28 10.18
C GLY A 44 -17.52 15.41 9.36
N TRP A 45 -18.30 15.93 8.40
CA TRP A 45 -17.99 17.04 7.49
C TRP A 45 -17.38 18.31 8.13
N LYS A 46 -17.51 18.49 9.45
CA LYS A 46 -17.03 19.66 10.20
C LYS A 46 -15.52 19.68 10.45
N ASP A 47 -14.80 18.56 10.29
CA ASP A 47 -13.33 18.55 10.38
C ASP A 47 -12.63 18.89 9.06
N ARG A 48 -13.35 18.82 7.92
CA ARG A 48 -12.86 19.24 6.60
C ARG A 48 -12.59 20.75 6.51
N SER A 49 -13.39 21.57 7.18
CA SER A 49 -13.24 23.03 7.15
C SER A 49 -12.04 23.54 7.96
N LYS A 50 -11.56 22.77 8.95
CA LYS A 50 -10.29 23.05 9.64
C LYS A 50 -9.07 22.65 8.79
N LEU A 51 -9.18 21.56 8.04
CA LEU A 51 -8.18 21.09 7.09
C LEU A 51 -8.02 22.08 5.91
N GLU A 52 -9.14 22.56 5.37
CA GLU A 52 -9.17 23.63 4.36
C GLU A 52 -8.53 24.93 4.87
N HIS A 53 -8.67 25.25 6.16
CA HIS A 53 -8.09 26.46 6.74
C HIS A 53 -6.56 26.41 6.83
N ALA A 54 -5.97 25.22 7.04
CA ALA A 54 -4.52 25.04 7.10
C ALA A 54 -3.85 25.20 5.72
N ILE A 55 -4.55 24.81 4.65
CA ILE A 55 -4.06 24.87 3.27
C ILE A 55 -4.15 26.30 2.68
N ARG A 56 -5.12 27.11 3.12
CA ARG A 56 -5.37 28.49 2.64
C ARG A 56 -4.21 29.48 2.77
N HIS A 57 -3.20 29.19 3.58
CA HIS A 57 -2.25 30.21 4.03
C HIS A 57 -1.07 30.47 3.09
N HIS A 58 -0.93 29.73 1.98
CA HIS A 58 0.28 29.79 1.17
C HIS A 58 0.01 29.74 -0.36
N LEU A 59 0.23 30.90 -0.98
CA LEU A 59 0.89 31.10 -2.28
C LEU A 59 0.03 31.22 -3.55
N PHE A 60 0.40 32.24 -4.33
CA PHE A 60 -0.07 32.59 -5.67
C PHE A 60 1.10 32.58 -6.68
N HIS A 61 0.73 32.36 -7.95
CA HIS A 61 1.33 32.73 -9.25
C HIS A 61 2.34 31.76 -9.93
N HIS A 62 1.96 31.19 -11.09
CA HIS A 62 2.36 31.67 -12.44
C HIS A 62 1.61 30.92 -13.59
N GLU A 63 1.77 31.40 -14.83
CA GLU A 63 0.86 31.43 -16.00
C GLU A 63 0.72 30.17 -16.90
N ASP A 64 -0.45 30.01 -17.55
CA ASP A 64 -0.93 28.80 -18.26
C ASP A 64 -1.28 28.96 -19.76
N THR A 65 -1.22 27.84 -20.50
CA THR A 65 -1.59 27.70 -21.93
C THR A 65 -3.06 27.25 -22.15
N PRO A 66 -3.69 27.50 -23.33
CA PRO A 66 -5.15 27.34 -23.53
C PRO A 66 -5.75 25.93 -23.30
N GLU A 67 -4.95 24.87 -23.49
CA GLU A 67 -5.38 23.49 -23.26
C GLU A 67 -5.21 23.07 -21.79
N THR A 68 -4.29 23.71 -21.06
CA THR A 68 -4.12 23.58 -19.61
C THR A 68 -5.25 24.29 -18.88
N ILE A 69 -5.70 25.45 -19.39
CA ILE A 69 -6.81 26.23 -18.84
C ILE A 69 -8.11 25.42 -18.73
N LEU A 70 -8.43 24.57 -19.71
CA LEU A 70 -9.63 23.72 -19.66
C LEU A 70 -9.52 22.56 -18.66
N ALA A 71 -8.30 22.06 -18.43
CA ALA A 71 -8.03 21.09 -17.38
C ALA A 71 -8.03 21.79 -16.00
N GLU A 72 -7.49 23.00 -15.89
CA GLU A 72 -7.46 23.85 -14.69
C GLU A 72 -8.86 24.31 -14.28
N ASP A 73 -9.73 24.67 -15.23
CA ASP A 73 -11.12 25.04 -14.96
C ASP A 73 -11.92 23.88 -14.35
N MET A 74 -11.62 22.63 -14.74
CA MET A 74 -12.16 21.42 -14.11
C MET A 74 -11.52 21.13 -12.74
N LEU A 75 -10.32 21.67 -12.48
CA LEU A 75 -9.46 21.41 -11.31
C LEU A 75 -9.36 22.60 -10.32
N GLY A 76 -10.20 23.63 -10.47
CA GLY A 76 -10.35 24.74 -9.50
C GLY A 76 -9.32 25.88 -9.65
N VAL A 77 -9.85 27.11 -9.75
CA VAL A 77 -9.13 28.37 -10.05
C VAL A 77 -8.22 28.86 -8.91
N ASP A 78 -8.40 28.36 -7.68
CA ASP A 78 -7.80 28.95 -6.46
C ASP A 78 -6.62 28.14 -5.87
N GLY A 79 -5.92 27.30 -6.66
CA GLY A 79 -4.74 26.56 -6.18
C GLY A 79 -5.01 25.54 -5.08
N THR A 80 -6.28 25.19 -4.81
CA THR A 80 -6.65 24.19 -3.82
C THR A 80 -6.63 22.80 -4.45
N ILE A 81 -6.01 21.82 -3.80
CA ILE A 81 -6.13 20.41 -4.21
C ILE A 81 -7.51 19.90 -3.80
N HIS A 82 -8.40 19.68 -4.77
CA HIS A 82 -9.70 19.09 -4.45
C HIS A 82 -9.70 17.57 -4.65
N PHE A 83 -9.98 16.86 -3.54
CA PHE A 83 -10.19 15.41 -3.51
C PHE A 83 -11.05 14.87 -4.66
N ARG A 84 -12.22 15.49 -4.92
CA ARG A 84 -13.16 15.02 -5.95
C ARG A 84 -12.58 15.12 -7.36
N GLN A 85 -11.85 16.20 -7.61
CA GLN A 85 -11.26 16.47 -8.91
C GLN A 85 -10.12 15.49 -9.22
N PHE A 86 -9.27 15.20 -8.24
CA PHE A 86 -8.25 14.15 -8.36
C PHE A 86 -8.87 12.78 -8.59
N LEU A 87 -9.88 12.42 -7.82
CA LEU A 87 -10.61 11.17 -8.01
C LEU A 87 -11.16 11.08 -9.44
N SER A 88 -11.84 12.12 -9.93
CA SER A 88 -12.32 12.17 -11.32
C SER A 88 -11.18 12.02 -12.33
N ALA A 89 -10.07 12.74 -12.17
CA ALA A 89 -8.91 12.64 -13.06
C ALA A 89 -8.29 11.24 -13.11
N LEU A 90 -8.32 10.50 -11.99
CA LEU A 90 -7.85 9.12 -11.92
C LEU A 90 -8.83 8.12 -12.54
N MET A 91 -10.12 8.44 -12.54
CA MET A 91 -11.16 7.62 -13.16
C MET A 91 -11.23 7.83 -14.67
N GLU A 92 -10.85 9.02 -15.16
CA GLU A 92 -10.86 9.35 -16.57
C GLU A 92 -9.95 8.46 -17.42
N HIS A 93 -10.40 8.16 -18.64
CA HIS A 93 -9.63 7.34 -19.58
C HIS A 93 -8.51 8.12 -20.26
N ASP A 94 -8.72 9.43 -20.47
CA ASP A 94 -7.75 10.27 -21.13
C ASP A 94 -6.55 10.56 -20.21
N PRO A 95 -5.33 10.14 -20.59
CA PRO A 95 -4.15 10.28 -19.74
C PRO A 95 -3.72 11.74 -19.54
N ARG A 96 -4.30 12.71 -20.27
CA ARG A 96 -4.05 14.14 -20.06
C ARG A 96 -4.47 14.60 -18.66
N TYR A 97 -5.61 14.12 -18.15
CA TYR A 97 -6.09 14.50 -16.82
C TYR A 97 -5.16 14.00 -15.71
N PHE A 98 -4.68 12.76 -15.83
CA PHE A 98 -3.67 12.23 -14.91
C PHE A 98 -2.38 13.06 -14.91
N ARG A 99 -1.87 13.43 -16.10
CA ARG A 99 -0.65 14.25 -16.20
C ARG A 99 -0.84 15.64 -15.60
N ALA A 100 -1.95 16.31 -15.90
CA ALA A 100 -2.24 17.62 -15.32
C ALA A 100 -2.32 17.56 -13.78
N ALA A 101 -2.96 16.52 -13.24
CA ALA A 101 -3.04 16.29 -11.81
C ALA A 101 -1.65 16.07 -11.17
N LEU A 102 -0.80 15.24 -11.79
CA LEU A 102 0.57 15.00 -11.30
C LEU A 102 1.43 16.27 -11.32
N GLU A 103 1.42 17.02 -12.43
CA GLU A 103 2.23 18.24 -12.55
C GLU A 103 1.78 19.30 -11.54
N ARG A 104 0.49 19.41 -11.26
CA ARG A 104 -0.01 20.30 -10.21
C ARG A 104 0.53 19.93 -8.83
N LEU A 105 0.51 18.65 -8.44
CA LEU A 105 1.08 18.22 -7.15
C LEU A 105 2.57 18.56 -7.03
N ARG A 106 3.31 18.46 -8.14
CA ARG A 106 4.73 18.82 -8.18
C ARG A 106 4.95 20.32 -8.04
N GLN A 107 4.09 21.14 -8.63
CA GLN A 107 4.18 22.60 -8.56
C GLN A 107 3.84 23.16 -7.17
N GLU A 108 2.88 22.55 -6.47
CA GLU A 108 2.43 23.05 -5.15
C GLU A 108 3.45 22.79 -4.02
N ASN A 109 4.49 21.99 -4.28
CA ASN A 109 5.59 21.69 -3.34
C ASN A 109 5.09 21.27 -1.93
N VAL A 110 4.02 20.48 -1.90
CA VAL A 110 3.39 19.97 -0.68
C VAL A 110 4.19 18.75 -0.18
N PRO A 111 4.48 18.62 1.13
CA PRO A 111 5.18 17.45 1.66
C PRO A 111 4.48 16.14 1.30
N LEU A 112 5.25 15.10 0.96
CA LEU A 112 4.70 13.83 0.50
C LEU A 112 3.76 13.20 1.54
N LEU A 113 4.09 13.30 2.83
CA LEU A 113 3.22 12.85 3.92
C LEU A 113 1.82 13.50 3.83
N VAL A 114 1.75 14.81 3.58
CA VAL A 114 0.47 15.54 3.48
C VAL A 114 -0.31 15.08 2.25
N ILE A 115 0.34 14.91 1.10
CA ILE A 115 -0.29 14.36 -0.11
C ILE A 115 -0.85 12.96 0.17
N CYS A 116 -0.07 12.11 0.84
CA CYS A 116 -0.48 10.75 1.16
C CYS A 116 -1.72 10.72 2.06
N GLU A 117 -1.75 11.51 3.12
CA GLU A 117 -2.85 11.54 4.08
C GLU A 117 -4.12 12.23 3.57
N THR A 118 -3.96 13.30 2.77
CA THR A 118 -5.11 14.13 2.37
C THR A 118 -5.70 13.73 1.02
N LEU A 119 -4.93 13.00 0.18
CA LEU A 119 -5.37 12.54 -1.13
C LEU A 119 -5.24 11.04 -1.31
N ILE A 120 -4.03 10.50 -1.23
CA ILE A 120 -3.78 9.13 -1.71
C ILE A 120 -4.56 8.11 -0.90
N VAL A 121 -4.46 8.17 0.43
CA VAL A 121 -5.19 7.27 1.34
C VAL A 121 -6.71 7.49 1.20
N PRO A 122 -7.26 8.72 1.30
CA PRO A 122 -8.69 8.95 1.11
C PRO A 122 -9.23 8.48 -0.25
N ILE A 123 -8.48 8.65 -1.34
CA ILE A 123 -8.90 8.20 -2.67
C ILE A 123 -8.93 6.68 -2.72
N ALA A 124 -7.93 6.00 -2.13
CA ALA A 124 -7.93 4.54 -2.07
C ALA A 124 -9.13 3.99 -1.27
N GLU A 125 -9.46 4.63 -0.16
CA GLU A 125 -10.64 4.29 0.64
C GLU A 125 -11.94 4.49 -0.14
N GLU A 126 -12.06 5.62 -0.86
CA GLU A 126 -13.23 5.90 -1.68
C GLU A 126 -13.36 4.94 -2.86
N LEU A 127 -12.28 4.58 -3.54
CA LEU A 127 -12.29 3.53 -4.58
C LEU A 127 -12.75 2.18 -3.99
N GLY A 128 -12.28 1.84 -2.79
CA GLY A 128 -12.74 0.65 -2.06
C GLY A 128 -14.24 0.71 -1.73
N ARG A 129 -14.73 1.87 -1.29
CA ARG A 129 -16.15 2.10 -1.02
C ARG A 129 -17.00 1.98 -2.30
N MET A 130 -16.59 2.61 -3.39
CA MET A 130 -17.27 2.55 -4.69
C MET A 130 -17.36 1.11 -5.22
N TRP A 131 -16.32 0.30 -4.99
CA TRP A 131 -16.36 -1.13 -5.26
C TRP A 131 -17.36 -1.88 -4.38
N CYS A 132 -17.27 -1.72 -3.05
CA CYS A 132 -18.15 -2.41 -2.10
C CYS A 132 -19.63 -2.05 -2.24
N GLU A 133 -19.93 -0.84 -2.72
CA GLU A 133 -21.29 -0.35 -2.94
C GLU A 133 -21.78 -0.52 -4.40
N ASP A 134 -21.03 -1.26 -5.24
CA ASP A 134 -21.36 -1.50 -6.65
C ASP A 134 -21.60 -0.20 -7.47
N ILE A 135 -20.91 0.90 -7.09
CA ILE A 135 -21.01 2.21 -7.78
C ILE A 135 -20.23 2.19 -9.10
N GLU A 136 -19.08 1.50 -9.11
CA GLU A 136 -18.15 1.48 -10.24
C GLU A 136 -17.74 0.06 -10.63
N SER A 137 -17.37 -0.11 -11.90
CA SER A 137 -16.96 -1.41 -12.41
C SER A 137 -15.56 -1.82 -11.92
N PHE A 138 -15.31 -3.13 -11.88
CA PHE A 138 -13.99 -3.69 -11.59
C PHE A 138 -12.87 -3.08 -12.46
N ALA A 139 -13.14 -2.90 -13.77
CA ALA A 139 -12.18 -2.33 -14.70
C ALA A 139 -11.85 -0.87 -14.37
N SER A 140 -12.86 -0.08 -14.00
CA SER A 140 -12.74 1.33 -13.60
C SER A 140 -11.91 1.47 -12.32
N ILE A 141 -12.29 0.71 -11.28
CA ILE A 141 -11.58 0.70 -9.98
C ILE A 141 -10.13 0.22 -10.13
N THR A 142 -9.88 -0.80 -10.94
CA THR A 142 -8.51 -1.31 -11.18
C THR A 142 -7.66 -0.28 -11.91
N ALA A 143 -8.21 0.39 -12.94
CA ALA A 143 -7.51 1.42 -13.68
C ALA A 143 -7.17 2.63 -12.78
N ALA A 144 -8.13 3.12 -12.01
CA ALA A 144 -7.93 4.23 -11.08
C ALA A 144 -6.93 3.88 -9.96
N SER A 145 -7.01 2.68 -9.40
CA SER A 145 -6.05 2.20 -8.39
C SER A 145 -4.63 2.10 -8.95
N SER A 146 -4.49 1.67 -10.21
CA SER A 146 -3.18 1.60 -10.90
C SER A 146 -2.60 2.99 -11.14
N ARG A 147 -3.44 3.96 -11.54
CA ARG A 147 -3.03 5.36 -11.71
C ARG A 147 -2.68 6.00 -10.36
N LEU A 148 -3.38 5.66 -9.29
CA LEU A 148 -3.06 6.13 -7.94
C LEU A 148 -1.69 5.62 -7.46
N GLN A 149 -1.37 4.35 -7.74
CA GLN A 149 -0.03 3.81 -7.47
C GLN A 149 1.04 4.50 -8.33
N LEU A 150 0.75 4.73 -9.62
CA LEU A 150 1.65 5.46 -10.50
C LEU A 150 1.89 6.91 -10.04
N LEU A 151 0.84 7.56 -9.51
CA LEU A 151 0.94 8.90 -8.95
C LEU A 151 1.95 8.92 -7.81
N LEU A 152 1.82 8.00 -6.84
CA LEU A 152 2.74 7.87 -5.72
C LEU A 152 4.18 7.68 -6.19
N THR A 153 4.43 6.70 -7.07
CA THR A 153 5.79 6.44 -7.59
C THR A 153 6.36 7.64 -8.36
N SER A 154 5.53 8.35 -9.11
CA SER A 154 5.96 9.54 -9.86
C SER A 154 6.32 10.72 -8.96
N LEU A 155 5.74 10.79 -7.76
CA LEU A 155 6.09 11.80 -6.76
C LEU A 155 7.41 11.46 -6.06
N THR A 156 7.74 10.18 -5.89
CA THR A 156 8.94 9.72 -5.18
C THR A 156 10.19 9.62 -6.06
N ASP A 157 10.04 9.36 -7.36
CA ASP A 157 11.17 9.18 -8.28
C ASP A 157 11.95 10.48 -8.56
N ALA A 158 11.47 11.63 -8.06
CA ALA A 158 12.10 12.93 -8.27
C ALA A 158 13.47 13.08 -7.56
N ASP A 159 13.72 12.33 -6.48
CA ASP A 159 14.87 12.58 -5.59
C ASP A 159 16.15 11.80 -5.92
N GLY A 160 16.15 10.98 -6.97
CA GLY A 160 17.31 10.21 -7.40
C GLY A 160 17.74 9.11 -6.39
N PRO A 161 18.77 8.31 -6.73
CA PRO A 161 19.19 7.21 -5.86
C PRO A 161 19.83 7.73 -4.58
N SER A 162 19.30 7.32 -3.43
CA SER A 162 19.94 7.51 -2.13
C SER A 162 21.18 6.61 -2.03
N PHE A 163 22.36 7.22 -1.87
CA PHE A 163 23.58 6.48 -1.57
C PHE A 163 23.46 5.84 -0.19
N TYR A 164 24.09 4.67 -0.01
CA TYR A 164 24.17 4.01 1.29
C TYR A 164 24.87 4.95 2.27
N ASP A 165 24.14 5.31 3.32
CA ASP A 165 24.57 6.24 4.36
C ASP A 165 24.39 5.53 5.70
N GLU A 166 25.50 5.14 6.33
CA GLU A 166 25.49 4.37 7.58
C GLU A 166 24.85 5.14 8.74
N ASP A 167 24.78 6.46 8.65
CA ASP A 167 24.18 7.32 9.68
C ASP A 167 22.65 7.38 9.56
N ARG A 168 22.06 6.91 8.45
CA ARG A 168 20.60 6.92 8.26
C ARG A 168 19.93 5.72 8.92
N PRO A 169 18.81 5.94 9.63
CA PRO A 169 18.05 4.85 10.20
C PRO A 169 17.45 3.97 9.10
N ARG A 170 17.40 2.67 9.35
CA ARG A 170 16.96 1.66 8.38
C ARG A 170 15.68 0.96 8.80
N ILE A 171 14.78 0.80 7.84
CA ILE A 171 13.54 0.04 8.01
C ILE A 171 13.40 -1.06 6.95
N LEU A 172 13.10 -2.27 7.39
CA LEU A 172 12.67 -3.37 6.53
C LEU A 172 11.15 -3.48 6.55
N LEU A 173 10.50 -3.28 5.41
CA LEU A 173 9.05 -3.40 5.27
C LEU A 173 8.68 -4.75 4.67
N MET A 174 7.68 -5.42 5.25
CA MET A 174 7.11 -6.65 4.71
C MET A 174 5.59 -6.70 4.92
N ARG A 175 4.91 -7.52 4.11
CA ARG A 175 3.48 -7.80 4.26
C ARG A 175 3.21 -9.15 4.88
N MET A 176 2.05 -9.31 5.52
CA MET A 176 1.52 -10.63 5.85
C MET A 176 1.35 -11.48 4.56
N PRO A 177 1.54 -12.81 4.60
CA PRO A 177 1.57 -13.64 3.39
C PRO A 177 0.30 -13.58 2.55
N SER A 178 -0.86 -13.46 3.21
CA SER A 178 -2.20 -13.37 2.61
C SER A 178 -2.68 -11.95 2.35
N ASN A 179 -1.81 -10.94 2.51
CA ASN A 179 -2.17 -9.54 2.27
C ASN A 179 -1.90 -9.17 0.80
N ASP A 180 -2.96 -8.97 0.01
CA ASP A 180 -2.86 -8.47 -1.36
C ASP A 180 -2.99 -6.93 -1.45
N HIS A 181 -3.37 -6.27 -0.34
CA HIS A 181 -3.42 -4.81 -0.26
C HIS A 181 -2.04 -4.23 -0.04
N THR A 182 -1.45 -3.74 -1.13
CA THR A 182 -0.06 -3.31 -1.19
C THR A 182 0.13 -1.80 -1.19
N LEU A 183 -0.91 -1.02 -1.51
CA LEU A 183 -0.80 0.44 -1.60
C LEU A 183 -0.32 1.08 -0.29
N GLY A 184 -0.86 0.65 0.86
CA GLY A 184 -0.44 1.19 2.16
C GLY A 184 1.05 0.95 2.45
N LEU A 185 1.60 -0.17 1.98
CA LEU A 185 3.04 -0.43 2.06
C LEU A 185 3.86 0.44 1.11
N SER A 186 3.35 0.72 -0.09
CA SER A 186 4.00 1.68 -0.99
C SER A 186 4.02 3.08 -0.37
N VAL A 187 2.90 3.51 0.22
CA VAL A 187 2.78 4.82 0.88
C VAL A 187 3.77 4.94 2.03
N ILE A 188 3.77 3.98 2.96
CA ILE A 188 4.66 4.05 4.13
C ILE A 188 6.14 3.95 3.71
N ALA A 189 6.47 3.14 2.70
CA ALA A 189 7.82 3.08 2.15
C ALA A 189 8.27 4.44 1.59
N SER A 190 7.39 5.09 0.83
CA SER A 190 7.65 6.38 0.20
C SER A 190 7.86 7.47 1.25
N VAL A 191 7.01 7.51 2.27
CA VAL A 191 7.11 8.51 3.35
C VAL A 191 8.33 8.26 4.24
N PHE A 192 8.66 7.01 4.60
CA PHE A 192 9.90 6.76 5.34
C PHE A 192 11.14 7.21 4.56
N HIS A 193 11.16 6.99 3.24
CA HIS A 193 12.24 7.45 2.40
C HIS A 193 12.34 8.98 2.36
N ASP A 194 11.22 9.68 2.19
CA ASP A 194 11.12 11.15 2.23
C ASP A 194 11.57 11.73 3.58
N GLU A 195 11.28 11.02 4.68
CA GLU A 195 11.71 11.36 6.05
C GLU A 195 13.16 10.93 6.35
N GLY A 196 13.93 10.54 5.33
CA GLY A 196 15.38 10.29 5.44
C GLY A 196 15.80 8.89 5.87
N TRP A 197 14.87 7.92 5.90
CA TRP A 197 15.21 6.53 6.23
C TRP A 197 15.69 5.75 4.99
N MET A 198 16.59 4.79 5.21
CA MET A 198 16.84 3.75 4.20
C MET A 198 15.77 2.67 4.30
N VAL A 199 15.04 2.48 3.21
CA VAL A 199 13.88 1.58 3.16
C VAL A 199 14.20 0.37 2.29
N ASP A 200 14.13 -0.82 2.88
CA ASP A 200 14.24 -2.10 2.18
C ASP A 200 12.91 -2.86 2.20
N GLY A 201 12.68 -3.72 1.21
CA GLY A 201 11.49 -4.57 1.12
C GLY A 201 10.29 -3.90 0.46
N GLY A 202 9.14 -3.91 1.12
CA GLY A 202 7.89 -3.28 0.64
C GLY A 202 6.85 -4.27 0.09
N PRO A 203 5.95 -3.81 -0.81
CA PRO A 203 4.82 -4.58 -1.35
C PRO A 203 5.11 -6.00 -1.85
N SER A 204 6.29 -6.19 -2.45
CA SER A 204 6.69 -7.46 -3.07
C SER A 204 7.31 -8.45 -2.08
N LEU A 205 7.53 -8.04 -0.82
CA LEU A 205 8.18 -8.84 0.21
C LEU A 205 7.15 -9.37 1.23
N PRO A 206 6.60 -10.59 1.03
CA PRO A 206 5.84 -11.25 2.08
C PRO A 206 6.76 -11.71 3.21
N SER A 207 6.23 -11.73 4.44
CA SER A 207 6.91 -12.33 5.58
C SER A 207 7.18 -13.81 5.30
N GLY A 208 8.40 -14.26 5.57
CA GLY A 208 8.82 -15.62 5.25
C GLY A 208 10.34 -15.71 5.13
N LYS A 209 10.83 -16.84 4.61
CA LYS A 209 12.27 -17.16 4.57
C LYS A 209 13.15 -16.02 4.02
N ARG A 210 12.73 -15.38 2.93
CA ARG A 210 13.46 -14.26 2.32
C ARG A 210 13.50 -13.04 3.25
N ALA A 211 12.34 -12.61 3.74
CA ALA A 211 12.23 -11.46 4.65
C ALA A 211 13.03 -11.67 5.94
N TYR A 212 12.98 -12.88 6.52
CA TYR A 212 13.75 -13.21 7.72
C TYR A 212 15.26 -13.25 7.46
N SER A 213 15.69 -13.73 6.29
CA SER A 213 17.10 -13.64 5.91
C SER A 213 17.57 -12.20 5.72
N MET A 214 16.70 -11.32 5.18
CA MET A 214 17.00 -9.89 5.10
C MET A 214 17.11 -9.29 6.50
N ALA A 215 16.11 -9.53 7.37
CA ALA A 215 16.09 -9.04 8.75
C ALA A 215 17.37 -9.41 9.52
N ARG A 216 17.85 -10.65 9.39
CA ARG A 216 19.08 -11.12 10.04
C ARG A 216 20.34 -10.38 9.57
N ASN A 217 20.43 -10.07 8.28
CA ASN A 217 21.67 -9.61 7.65
C ASN A 217 21.72 -8.09 7.44
N GLY A 218 20.57 -7.41 7.53
CA GLY A 218 20.42 -6.02 7.11
C GLY A 218 20.68 -4.98 8.19
N GLY A 219 20.81 -5.34 9.47
CA GLY A 219 21.09 -4.36 10.53
C GLY A 219 20.05 -3.25 10.60
N TYR A 220 18.77 -3.62 10.66
CA TYR A 220 17.67 -2.66 10.66
C TYR A 220 17.40 -2.11 12.06
N ASN A 221 17.13 -0.82 12.15
CA ASN A 221 16.59 -0.23 13.38
C ASN A 221 15.13 -0.61 13.56
N MET A 222 14.41 -0.81 12.46
CA MET A 222 12.99 -1.14 12.48
C MET A 222 12.60 -2.20 11.45
N ILE A 223 11.65 -3.04 11.81
CA ILE A 223 11.00 -3.99 10.90
C ILE A 223 9.50 -3.69 10.92
N GLY A 224 8.98 -3.18 9.80
CA GLY A 224 7.57 -2.89 9.60
C GLY A 224 6.82 -4.07 9.00
N VAL A 225 5.71 -4.46 9.60
CA VAL A 225 4.81 -5.50 9.09
C VAL A 225 3.43 -4.92 8.82
N SER A 226 2.99 -4.99 7.57
CA SER A 226 1.63 -4.57 7.18
C SER A 226 0.64 -5.71 7.33
N LEU A 227 -0.33 -5.53 8.23
CA LEU A 227 -1.40 -6.45 8.52
C LEU A 227 -2.58 -6.27 7.57
N ALA A 228 -3.11 -7.39 7.07
CA ALA A 228 -4.37 -7.42 6.32
C ALA A 228 -5.57 -7.56 7.25
N VAL A 229 -6.73 -7.10 6.78
CA VAL A 229 -8.03 -7.50 7.34
C VAL A 229 -8.11 -9.03 7.39
N GLY A 230 -8.46 -9.58 8.55
CA GLY A 230 -8.50 -11.03 8.78
C GLY A 230 -7.22 -11.65 9.35
N SER A 231 -6.13 -10.88 9.54
CA SER A 231 -4.93 -11.38 10.23
C SER A 231 -5.25 -11.71 11.69
N THR A 232 -5.12 -12.98 12.07
CA THR A 232 -5.33 -13.41 13.47
C THR A 232 -4.13 -13.02 14.33
N THR A 233 -4.35 -12.88 15.62
CA THR A 233 -3.26 -12.54 16.56
C THR A 233 -2.22 -13.65 16.64
N GLN A 234 -2.64 -14.90 16.46
CA GLN A 234 -1.74 -16.04 16.35
C GLN A 234 -0.82 -15.92 15.14
N ASP A 235 -1.34 -15.50 13.98
CA ASP A 235 -0.53 -15.28 12.78
C ASP A 235 0.49 -14.17 13.00
N VAL A 236 0.06 -13.06 13.60
CA VAL A 236 0.94 -11.92 13.92
C VAL A 236 2.03 -12.34 14.90
N ALA A 237 1.67 -13.00 16.00
CA ALA A 237 2.62 -13.50 16.99
C ALA A 237 3.63 -14.49 16.39
N ALA A 238 3.20 -15.35 15.45
CA ALA A 238 4.09 -16.25 14.75
C ALA A 238 5.11 -15.51 13.87
N VAL A 239 4.67 -14.46 13.15
CA VAL A 239 5.56 -13.61 12.35
C VAL A 239 6.55 -12.86 13.23
N ILE A 240 6.09 -12.24 14.32
CA ILE A 240 6.95 -11.54 15.29
C ILE A 240 7.99 -12.49 15.88
N LYS A 241 7.58 -13.70 16.30
CA LYS A 241 8.48 -14.72 16.82
C LYS A 241 9.56 -15.11 15.79
N ASN A 242 9.19 -15.28 14.53
CA ASN A 242 10.15 -15.60 13.47
C ASN A 242 11.10 -14.44 13.18
N ILE A 243 10.62 -13.19 13.22
CA ILE A 243 11.46 -12.00 13.12
C ILE A 243 12.48 -11.98 14.26
N ARG A 244 12.04 -12.16 15.51
CA ARG A 244 12.91 -12.17 16.70
C ARG A 244 13.90 -13.34 16.70
N ALA A 245 13.52 -14.49 16.17
CA ALA A 245 14.43 -15.62 16.00
C ALA A 245 15.52 -15.34 14.93
N ALA A 246 15.17 -14.60 13.87
CA ALA A 246 16.10 -14.25 12.81
C ALA A 246 16.99 -13.05 13.16
N CYS A 247 16.44 -12.08 13.90
CA CYS A 247 17.12 -10.89 14.42
C CYS A 247 16.91 -10.81 15.95
N PRO A 248 17.82 -11.43 16.73
CA PRO A 248 17.73 -11.43 18.20
C PRO A 248 18.04 -10.07 18.84
N ASP A 249 18.50 -9.08 18.06
CA ASP A 249 18.79 -7.74 18.58
C ASP A 249 17.51 -7.06 19.06
N THR A 250 17.45 -6.76 20.36
CA THR A 250 16.32 -6.10 21.02
C THR A 250 16.25 -4.60 20.71
N LYS A 251 17.32 -4.04 20.14
CA LYS A 251 17.35 -2.67 19.64
C LYS A 251 16.50 -2.52 18.37
N THR A 252 16.44 -3.55 17.52
CA THR A 252 15.53 -3.56 16.37
C THR A 252 14.08 -3.57 16.86
N LYS A 253 13.28 -2.58 16.46
CA LYS A 253 11.87 -2.46 16.83
C LYS A 253 10.96 -3.05 15.77
N ILE A 254 9.84 -3.63 16.17
CA ILE A 254 8.83 -4.18 15.28
C ILE A 254 7.63 -3.23 15.28
N LEU A 255 7.36 -2.67 14.10
CA LEU A 255 6.23 -1.78 13.84
C LEU A 255 5.14 -2.56 13.10
N LEU A 256 3.92 -2.52 13.62
CA LEU A 256 2.75 -3.05 12.94
C LEU A 256 1.92 -1.91 12.38
N GLY A 257 1.52 -2.05 11.12
CA GLY A 257 0.66 -1.11 10.40
C GLY A 257 -0.51 -1.83 9.71
N GLY A 258 -1.50 -1.07 9.27
CA GLY A 258 -2.57 -1.57 8.39
C GLY A 258 -3.98 -1.46 8.98
N PRO A 259 -5.01 -1.74 8.19
CA PRO A 259 -6.41 -1.52 8.56
C PRO A 259 -6.91 -2.46 9.68
N ALA A 260 -6.20 -3.56 9.95
CA ALA A 260 -6.61 -4.58 10.92
C ALA A 260 -6.25 -4.26 12.38
N LEU A 261 -5.82 -3.03 12.67
CA LEU A 261 -5.28 -2.62 13.97
C LEU A 261 -6.32 -1.98 14.91
N ALA A 262 -7.43 -1.47 14.36
CA ALA A 262 -8.44 -0.77 15.15
C ALA A 262 -8.95 -1.67 16.30
N CYS A 263 -8.93 -1.14 17.52
CA CYS A 263 -9.32 -1.83 18.75
C CYS A 263 -8.50 -3.08 19.13
N ARG A 264 -7.30 -3.27 18.56
CA ARG A 264 -6.43 -4.43 18.82
C ARG A 264 -5.03 -4.07 19.35
N GLU A 265 -4.83 -2.82 19.75
CA GLU A 265 -3.51 -2.32 20.20
C GLU A 265 -2.94 -3.12 21.38
N GLU A 266 -3.69 -3.31 22.46
CA GLU A 266 -3.25 -4.09 23.63
C GLU A 266 -2.92 -5.54 23.26
N GLU A 267 -3.75 -6.17 22.43
CA GLU A 267 -3.58 -7.54 21.95
C GLU A 267 -2.29 -7.70 21.13
N LEU A 268 -2.01 -6.73 20.26
CA LEU A 268 -0.85 -6.76 19.37
C LEU A 268 0.45 -6.44 20.11
N HIS A 269 0.40 -5.57 21.12
CA HIS A 269 1.52 -5.41 22.05
C HIS A 269 1.79 -6.69 22.84
N ALA A 270 0.75 -7.38 23.32
CA ALA A 270 0.90 -8.68 23.98
C ALA A 270 1.48 -9.76 23.05
N ALA A 271 1.25 -9.64 21.74
CA ALA A 271 1.87 -10.50 20.72
C ALA A 271 3.36 -10.18 20.46
N GLY A 272 3.90 -9.09 21.04
CA GLY A 272 5.31 -8.71 20.97
C GLY A 272 5.62 -7.57 19.99
N ALA A 273 4.62 -6.78 19.58
CA ALA A 273 4.84 -5.57 18.80
C ALA A 273 5.41 -4.44 19.67
N ASP A 274 6.42 -3.72 19.15
CA ASP A 274 6.95 -2.53 19.82
C ASP A 274 6.12 -1.29 19.50
N ILE A 275 5.66 -1.17 18.25
CA ILE A 275 4.82 -0.06 17.77
C ILE A 275 3.59 -0.63 17.07
N VAL A 276 2.42 -0.06 17.36
CA VAL A 276 1.20 -0.24 16.59
C VAL A 276 0.81 1.13 16.05
N ALA A 277 0.78 1.29 14.73
CA ALA A 277 0.52 2.57 14.07
C ALA A 277 -0.74 2.48 13.19
N LEU A 278 -1.75 3.29 13.52
CA LEU A 278 -3.04 3.31 12.81
C LEU A 278 -2.96 4.04 11.47
N ASP A 279 -2.02 4.96 11.32
CA ASP A 279 -1.78 5.73 10.11
C ASP A 279 -0.27 5.98 9.89
N VAL A 280 0.05 6.58 8.74
CA VAL A 280 1.43 6.79 8.30
C VAL A 280 2.16 7.79 9.19
N ARG A 281 1.50 8.88 9.60
CA ARG A 281 2.08 9.90 10.47
C ARG A 281 2.42 9.34 11.84
N GLN A 282 1.52 8.57 12.44
CA GLN A 282 1.78 7.87 13.68
C GLN A 282 2.97 6.92 13.52
N ALA A 283 3.09 6.19 12.41
CA ALA A 283 4.22 5.30 12.17
C ALA A 283 5.56 6.04 12.19
N ILE A 284 5.68 7.16 11.45
CA ILE A 284 6.88 7.99 11.40
C ILE A 284 7.18 8.59 12.78
N GLN A 285 6.19 9.21 13.42
CA GLN A 285 6.37 9.87 14.70
C GLN A 285 6.88 8.88 15.77
N ARG A 286 6.22 7.73 15.89
CA ARG A 286 6.60 6.70 16.87
C ARG A 286 7.97 6.10 16.56
N ALA A 287 8.29 5.93 15.28
CA ALA A 287 9.61 5.44 14.88
C ALA A 287 10.72 6.40 15.29
N ASN A 288 10.57 7.70 15.02
CA ASN A 288 11.54 8.71 15.39
C ASN A 288 11.67 8.85 16.93
N GLU A 289 10.55 8.79 17.67
CA GLU A 289 10.55 8.80 19.15
C GLU A 289 11.31 7.60 19.76
N MET A 290 11.26 6.43 19.11
CA MET A 290 11.98 5.25 19.59
C MET A 290 13.48 5.30 19.29
N LEU A 291 13.88 5.93 18.18
CA LEU A 291 15.30 6.12 17.87
C LEU A 291 15.95 7.19 18.75
N ALA A 292 15.20 8.23 19.12
CA ALA A 292 15.69 9.32 19.95
C ALA A 292 15.88 8.91 21.43
N ARG A 293 15.24 7.82 21.88
CA ARG A 293 15.44 7.28 23.22
C ARG A 293 16.78 6.53 23.27
N PRO A 294 17.73 6.92 24.14
CA PRO A 294 18.93 6.12 24.36
C PRO A 294 18.51 4.74 24.85
N ALA A 295 19.19 3.69 24.37
CA ALA A 295 18.94 2.33 24.82
C ALA A 295 19.28 2.21 26.31
N ASP A 296 18.24 2.05 27.16
CA ASP A 296 18.37 1.72 28.58
C ASP A 296 19.00 0.34 28.81
#